data_AF-A0ABD2P4W3-F1
#
_entry.id   AF-A0ABD2P4W3-F1
#
_cell.length_a   1.000
_cell.length_b   1.000
_cell.length_c   1.000
_cell.angle_alpha   90.00
_cell.angle_beta   90.00
_cell.angle_gamma   90.00
#
_symmetry.space_group_name_H-M   'P 1'
#
loop_
_entity.id
_entity.type
_entity.pdbx_description
1 polymer ?
#
loop_
_entity_poly.entity_id
_entity_poly.type
_entity_poly.pdbx_seq_one_letter_code
_entity_poly.pdbx_strand_id
1 'polypeptide(L)'
;MKFLLALVCLMVLFSTFECTSPACGCWKDYEPSTEAGKAVCRGTKTGRLFDCNEPDIPICKCTHDGKVVERDLGHTDCALVNGNKDCDNAADFEDFFKRHPEHRIYN
;
A
#
# COMPACT_ATOMS: atom_id res chain seq x y z
N MET A 1 1.60 -57.11 12.51
CA MET A 1 1.81 -55.95 13.40
C MET A 1 2.99 -55.05 13.03
N LYS A 2 3.89 -55.41 12.10
CA LYS A 2 5.01 -54.53 11.66
C LYS A 2 4.64 -53.51 10.58
N PHE A 3 3.61 -53.78 9.77
CA PHE A 3 3.14 -52.88 8.70
C PHE A 3 2.36 -51.65 9.21
N LEU A 4 1.75 -51.73 10.40
CA LEU A 4 1.02 -50.61 11.00
C LEU A 4 1.95 -49.48 11.48
N LEU A 5 3.17 -49.80 11.91
CA LEU A 5 4.15 -48.79 12.34
C LEU A 5 4.66 -47.93 11.17
N ALA A 6 4.79 -48.52 9.97
CA ALA A 6 5.29 -47.82 8.80
C ALA A 6 4.29 -46.77 8.29
N LEU A 7 2.99 -47.01 8.46
CA LEU A 7 1.93 -46.12 8.00
C LEU A 7 1.74 -44.90 8.93
N VAL A 8 2.02 -45.06 10.22
CA VAL A 8 2.04 -43.96 11.19
C VAL A 8 3.24 -43.02 10.96
N CYS A 9 4.41 -43.54 10.56
CA CYS A 9 5.57 -42.69 10.25
C CYS A 9 5.39 -41.83 9.00
N LEU A 10 4.60 -42.26 8.01
CA LEU A 10 4.41 -41.52 6.77
C LEU A 10 3.50 -40.29 6.95
N MET A 11 2.62 -40.27 7.96
CA MET A 11 1.72 -39.13 8.21
C MET A 11 2.38 -37.94 8.91
N VAL A 12 3.57 -38.12 9.51
CA VAL A 12 4.24 -37.05 10.29
C VAL A 12 4.99 -36.06 9.38
N LEU A 13 5.18 -36.38 8.09
CA LEU A 13 5.95 -35.56 7.14
C LEU A 13 5.16 -34.43 6.48
N PHE A 14 3.85 -34.29 6.75
CA PHE A 14 3.12 -33.07 6.41
C PHE A 14 3.33 -32.02 7.51
N SER A 15 4.59 -31.71 7.78
CA SER A 15 4.94 -30.51 8.54
C SER A 15 4.45 -29.33 7.71
N THR A 16 3.44 -28.64 8.23
CA THR A 16 2.87 -27.45 7.64
C THR A 16 3.98 -26.44 7.38
N PHE A 17 4.27 -26.20 6.11
CA PHE A 17 5.00 -25.01 5.69
C PHE A 17 4.16 -23.82 6.15
N GLU A 18 4.45 -23.29 7.33
CA GLU A 18 4.04 -21.95 7.70
C GLU A 18 4.82 -21.03 6.76
N CYS A 19 4.26 -20.77 5.58
CA CYS A 19 4.62 -19.61 4.79
C CYS A 19 4.37 -18.42 5.70
N THR A 20 5.41 -17.97 6.41
CA THR A 20 5.39 -16.71 7.13
C THR A 20 5.10 -15.66 6.08
N SER A 21 3.83 -15.25 5.99
CA SER A 21 3.43 -14.18 5.09
C SER A 21 4.33 -12.99 5.41
N PRO A 22 4.93 -12.32 4.41
CA PRO A 22 5.65 -11.09 4.69
C PRO A 22 4.72 -10.18 5.51
N ALA A 23 5.26 -9.62 6.59
CA ALA A 23 4.49 -8.75 7.47
C ALA A 23 3.84 -7.66 6.61
N CYS A 24 2.54 -7.42 6.79
CA CYS A 24 1.81 -6.40 6.02
C CYS A 24 2.38 -5.02 6.36
N GLY A 25 3.22 -4.46 5.50
CA GLY A 25 3.75 -3.11 5.61
C GLY A 25 2.74 -2.10 5.10
N CYS A 26 2.40 -1.12 5.94
CA CYS A 26 1.45 -0.06 5.62
C CYS A 26 2.13 1.31 5.62
N TRP A 27 1.54 2.26 4.89
CA TRP A 27 2.00 3.65 4.90
C TRP A 27 1.87 4.28 6.28
N LYS A 28 2.57 5.40 6.47
CA LYS A 28 2.43 6.23 7.66
C LYS A 28 0.96 6.71 7.75
N ASP A 29 0.27 6.37 8.84
CA ASP A 29 -1.17 6.61 9.12
C ASP A 29 -2.15 5.51 8.65
N TYR A 30 -1.63 4.39 8.12
CA TYR A 30 -2.40 3.20 7.79
C TYR A 30 -2.03 2.04 8.71
N GLU A 31 -3.03 1.27 9.14
CA GLU A 31 -2.84 0.11 10.01
C GLU A 31 -3.22 -1.19 9.28
N PRO A 32 -2.52 -2.31 9.54
CA PRO A 32 -2.90 -3.61 9.03
C PRO A 32 -4.31 -4.00 9.50
N SER A 33 -5.15 -4.43 8.57
CA SER A 33 -6.51 -4.92 8.80
C SER A 33 -6.78 -6.14 7.93
N THR A 34 -7.90 -6.84 8.18
CA THR A 34 -8.37 -7.94 7.33
C THR A 34 -9.74 -7.61 6.78
N GLU A 35 -9.88 -7.60 5.46
CA GLU A 35 -11.13 -7.32 4.76
C GLU A 35 -11.44 -8.48 3.81
N ALA A 36 -12.60 -9.11 3.98
CA ALA A 36 -13.02 -10.30 3.21
C ALA A 36 -11.96 -11.44 3.16
N GLY A 37 -11.17 -11.59 4.23
CA GLY A 37 -10.11 -12.60 4.31
C GLY A 37 -8.77 -12.22 3.65
N LYS A 38 -8.65 -11.00 3.10
CA LYS A 38 -7.40 -10.45 2.57
C LYS A 38 -6.79 -9.47 3.58
N ALA A 39 -5.47 -9.58 3.82
CA ALA A 39 -4.73 -8.57 4.57
C ALA A 39 -4.63 -7.27 3.74
N VAL A 40 -4.96 -6.14 4.36
CA VAL A 40 -4.99 -4.82 3.74
C VAL A 40 -4.49 -3.76 4.72
N CYS A 41 -4.16 -2.58 4.22
CA CYS A 41 -3.83 -1.41 5.01
C CYS A 41 -5.03 -0.45 5.04
N ARG A 42 -5.59 -0.20 6.22
CA ARG A 42 -6.73 0.71 6.41
C ARG A 42 -6.26 2.04 6.98
N GLY A 43 -6.67 3.14 6.33
CA GLY A 43 -6.35 4.50 6.77
C GLY A 43 -7.15 4.84 8.03
N THR A 44 -6.45 5.23 9.10
CA THR A 44 -7.05 5.54 10.40
C THR A 44 -8.06 6.68 10.35
N LYS A 45 -7.83 7.68 9.48
CA LYS A 45 -8.69 8.87 9.33
C LYS A 45 -9.66 8.77 8.16
N THR A 46 -9.22 8.18 7.05
CA THR A 46 -9.97 8.19 5.78
C THR A 46 -10.79 6.92 5.56
N GLY A 47 -10.49 5.84 6.29
CA GLY A 47 -11.08 4.52 6.08
C GLY A 47 -10.68 3.86 4.74
N ARG A 48 -9.83 4.51 3.93
CA ARG A 48 -9.37 3.98 2.63
C ARG A 48 -8.59 2.69 2.83
N LEU A 49 -8.70 1.79 1.87
CA LEU A 49 -8.03 0.50 1.87
C LEU A 49 -6.96 0.48 0.78
N PHE A 50 -5.77 0.04 1.14
CA PHE A 50 -4.67 -0.26 0.22
C PHE A 50 -4.22 -1.69 0.41
N ASP A 51 -3.58 -2.25 -0.61
CA ASP A 51 -2.94 -3.55 -0.50
C ASP A 51 -1.71 -3.48 0.42
N CYS A 52 -1.38 -4.59 1.06
CA CYS A 52 -0.17 -4.68 1.87
C CYS A 52 1.08 -4.46 1.01
N ASN A 53 2.04 -3.72 1.55
CA ASN A 53 3.33 -3.41 0.90
C ASN A 53 3.17 -2.60 -0.40
N GLU A 54 2.05 -1.90 -0.57
CA GLU A 54 1.87 -0.92 -1.62
C GLU A 54 2.94 0.18 -1.51
N PRO A 55 3.58 0.60 -2.61
CA PRO A 55 4.54 1.69 -2.58
C PRO A 55 3.86 3.03 -2.22
N ASP A 56 4.48 3.83 -1.35
CA ASP A 56 3.93 5.12 -0.92
C ASP A 56 3.91 6.14 -2.07
N ILE A 57 2.71 6.54 -2.48
CA ILE A 57 2.50 7.49 -3.57
C ILE A 57 2.76 8.91 -3.03
N PRO A 58 3.51 9.76 -3.75
CA PRO A 58 3.71 11.15 -3.34
C PRO A 58 2.40 11.87 -3.04
N ILE A 59 2.39 12.66 -1.97
CA ILE A 59 1.28 13.55 -1.64
C ILE A 59 1.47 14.87 -2.39
N CYS A 60 0.40 15.38 -2.99
CA CYS A 60 0.42 16.65 -3.71
C CYS A 60 0.64 17.81 -2.73
N LYS A 61 1.70 18.59 -2.97
CA LYS A 61 2.07 19.76 -2.18
C LYS A 61 1.72 21.03 -2.93
N CYS A 62 1.07 21.96 -2.25
CA CYS A 62 0.65 23.24 -2.79
C CYS A 62 1.13 24.38 -1.91
N THR A 63 1.83 25.35 -2.49
CA THR A 63 2.32 26.53 -1.78
C THR A 63 1.32 27.65 -1.90
N HIS A 64 0.86 28.16 -0.76
CA HIS A 64 -0.05 29.30 -0.67
C HIS A 64 0.40 30.21 0.46
N ASP A 65 0.58 31.49 0.17
CA ASP A 65 1.08 32.49 1.12
C ASP A 65 2.37 32.05 1.86
N GLY A 66 3.28 31.40 1.13
CA GLY A 66 4.56 30.90 1.66
C GLY A 66 4.45 29.67 2.58
N LYS A 67 3.27 29.06 2.72
CA LYS A 67 3.05 27.81 3.46
C LYS A 67 2.79 26.65 2.51
N VAL A 68 3.31 25.48 2.85
CA VAL A 68 3.02 24.23 2.14
C VAL A 68 1.76 23.60 2.72
N VAL A 69 0.77 23.39 1.86
CA VAL A 69 -0.47 22.67 2.14
C VAL A 69 -0.38 21.33 1.42
N GLU A 70 -0.42 20.24 2.19
CA GLU A 70 -0.52 18.89 1.64
C GLU A 70 -2.00 18.58 1.35
N ARG A 71 -2.25 18.06 0.15
CA ARG A 71 -3.59 17.65 -0.27
C ARG A 71 -3.86 16.21 0.17
N ASP A 72 -5.12 15.81 0.16
CA ASP A 72 -5.46 14.40 0.32
C ASP A 72 -4.90 13.56 -0.85
N LEU A 73 -4.64 12.29 -0.56
CA LEU A 73 -4.24 11.29 -1.56
C LEU A 73 -5.21 11.28 -2.75
N GLY A 74 -4.66 11.25 -3.97
CA GLY A 74 -5.41 11.24 -5.22
C GLY A 74 -5.67 12.62 -5.83
N HIS A 75 -5.34 13.72 -5.15
CA HIS A 75 -5.27 15.02 -5.80
C HIS A 75 -3.97 15.14 -6.62
N THR A 76 -4.09 15.69 -7.82
CA THR A 76 -2.96 15.92 -8.74
C THR A 76 -2.77 17.39 -9.11
N ASP A 77 -3.55 18.29 -8.51
CA ASP A 77 -3.51 19.72 -8.77
C ASP A 77 -3.68 20.58 -7.52
N CYS A 78 -3.33 21.86 -7.65
CA CYS A 78 -3.45 22.87 -6.61
C CYS A 78 -4.52 23.92 -6.94
N ALA A 79 -5.46 23.62 -7.85
CA ALA A 79 -6.39 24.61 -8.38
C ALA A 79 -7.29 25.18 -7.28
N LEU A 80 -7.63 24.35 -6.29
CA LEU A 80 -8.42 24.74 -5.12
C LEU A 80 -7.60 25.40 -4.00
N VAL A 81 -6.27 25.47 -4.11
CA VAL A 81 -5.39 26.09 -3.11
C VAL A 81 -4.83 27.41 -3.60
N ASN A 82 -4.18 27.41 -4.77
CA ASN A 82 -3.49 28.57 -5.32
C ASN A 82 -3.81 28.82 -6.80
N GLY A 83 -4.70 28.03 -7.41
CA GLY A 83 -5.10 28.17 -8.81
C GLY A 83 -4.18 27.45 -9.81
N ASN A 84 -3.09 26.80 -9.36
CA ASN A 84 -2.20 26.05 -10.24
C ASN A 84 -2.82 24.72 -10.66
N LYS A 85 -2.60 24.33 -11.92
CA LYS A 85 -3.13 23.07 -12.48
C LYS A 85 -2.35 21.83 -12.06
N ASP A 86 -1.19 22.01 -11.46
CA ASP A 86 -0.27 20.94 -11.08
C ASP A 86 0.15 21.10 -9.62
N CYS A 87 0.57 19.99 -9.00
CA CYS A 87 1.26 20.00 -7.72
C CYS A 87 2.63 20.67 -7.83
N ASP A 88 3.05 21.39 -6.79
CA ASP A 88 4.39 22.00 -6.76
C ASP A 88 5.51 20.95 -6.79
N ASN A 89 5.20 19.73 -6.34
CA ASN A 89 6.09 18.58 -6.36
C ASN A 89 5.78 17.59 -7.50
N ALA A 90 5.31 18.06 -8.65
CA ALA A 90 5.02 17.21 -9.81
C ALA A 90 6.19 16.29 -10.24
N ALA A 91 7.44 16.72 -10.01
CA ALA A 91 8.62 15.89 -10.27
C ALA A 91 8.65 14.60 -9.45
N ASP A 92 8.21 14.63 -8.18
CA ASP A 92 8.15 13.45 -7.32
C ASP A 92 7.19 12.39 -7.88
N PHE A 93 6.07 12.85 -8.44
CA PHE A 93 5.08 11.98 -9.10
C PHE A 93 5.64 11.35 -10.36
N GLU A 94 6.30 12.13 -11.23
CA GLU A 94 6.94 11.56 -12.43
C GLU A 94 8.01 10.53 -12.08
N ASP A 95 8.81 10.77 -11.04
CA ASP A 95 9.83 9.82 -10.58
C ASP A 95 9.24 8.59 -9.88
N PHE A 96 8.09 8.73 -9.24
CA PHE A 96 7.30 7.59 -8.76
C PHE A 96 6.80 6.75 -9.94
N PHE A 97 6.10 7.34 -10.91
CA PHE A 97 5.52 6.61 -12.04
C PHE A 97 6.57 6.02 -13.00
N LYS A 98 7.79 6.56 -13.04
CA LYS A 98 8.91 5.90 -13.74
C LYS A 98 9.30 4.57 -13.09
N ARG A 99 9.24 4.48 -11.75
CA ARG A 99 9.57 3.28 -10.98
C ARG A 99 8.37 2.32 -10.85
N HIS A 100 7.18 2.89 -10.92
CA HIS A 100 5.89 2.23 -10.68
C HIS A 100 4.91 2.53 -11.82
N PRO A 101 5.23 2.13 -13.07
CA PRO A 101 4.43 2.46 -14.24
C PRO A 101 3.00 1.92 -14.17
N GLU A 102 2.77 0.82 -13.44
CA GLU A 102 1.46 0.21 -13.19
C GLU A 102 0.47 1.13 -12.45
N HIS A 103 0.96 2.15 -11.74
CA HIS A 103 0.13 3.12 -11.03
C HIS A 103 -0.22 4.36 -11.88
N ARG A 104 0.33 4.48 -13.09
CA ARG A 104 0.04 5.63 -13.96
C ARG A 104 -1.33 5.45 -14.63
N ILE A 105 -2.33 6.16 -14.13
CA ILE A 105 -3.66 6.21 -14.77
C ILE A 105 -3.60 7.20 -15.93
N TYR A 106 -3.61 6.69 -17.17
CA TYR A 106 -3.81 7.52 -18.34
C TYR A 106 -5.30 7.82 -18.48
N ASN A 107 -5.69 9.10 -18.40
CA ASN A 107 -6.99 9.59 -18.83
C ASN A 107 -6.96 9.98 -20.31
#